data_AF-A0A377TUH7-F1
#
_entry.id   AF-A0A377TUH7-F1
#
_cell.length_a   1.000
_cell.length_b   1.000
_cell.length_c   1.000
_cell.angle_alpha   90.00
_cell.angle_beta   90.00
_cell.angle_gamma   90.00
#
_symmetry.space_group_name_H-M   'P 1'
#
loop_
_entity.id
_entity.type
_entity.pdbx_description
1 polymer ?
#
loop_
_entity_poly.entity_id
_entity_poly.type
_entity_poly.pdbx_seq_one_letter_code
_entity_poly.pdbx_strand_id
1 'polypeptide(L)'
;MQGYMTLAVEIWQQLAESGAPMPTHLFLQAGVGSFAGSIMGYFIEKMQQQAPTIIIVEPHKANCLYRSATINDGLPHSVGGICQL
;
A
#
# COMPACT_ATOMS: atom_id res chain seq x y z
N MET A 1 9.58 -5.14 -6.76
CA MET A 1 8.78 -5.04 -5.52
C MET A 1 9.61 -5.38 -4.28
N GLN A 2 10.17 -6.58 -4.18
CA GLN A 2 10.83 -7.12 -2.98
C GLN A 2 11.78 -6.17 -2.21
N GLY A 3 12.54 -5.31 -2.90
CA GLY A 3 13.44 -4.35 -2.25
C GLY A 3 12.73 -3.38 -1.28
N TYR A 4 11.45 -3.04 -1.50
CA TYR A 4 10.68 -2.21 -0.56
C TYR A 4 10.30 -2.96 0.72
N MET A 5 10.37 -4.29 0.77
CA MET A 5 10.02 -5.04 1.98
C MET A 5 10.98 -4.77 3.14
N THR A 6 12.22 -4.35 2.86
CA THR A 6 13.17 -3.97 3.92
C THR A 6 12.58 -2.92 4.85
N LEU A 7 11.88 -1.90 4.31
CA LEU A 7 11.25 -0.88 5.16
C LEU A 7 10.08 -1.45 5.99
N ALA A 8 9.35 -2.44 5.48
CA ALA A 8 8.29 -3.10 6.24
C ALA A 8 8.86 -3.93 7.40
N VAL A 9 10.01 -4.58 7.16
CA VAL A 9 10.75 -5.32 8.20
C VAL A 9 11.24 -4.36 9.29
N GLU A 10 11.80 -3.21 8.92
CA GLU A 10 12.27 -2.20 9.87
C GLU A 10 11.12 -1.65 10.72
N ILE A 11 9.98 -1.29 10.10
CA ILE A 11 8.78 -0.82 10.82
C ILE A 11 8.31 -1.88 11.81
N TRP A 12 8.25 -3.15 11.39
CA TRP A 12 7.81 -4.25 12.24
C TRP A 12 8.72 -4.41 13.47
N GLN A 13 10.04 -4.38 13.26
CA GLN A 13 11.03 -4.48 14.34
C GLN A 13 10.89 -3.30 15.32
N GLN A 14 10.77 -2.07 14.81
CA GLN A 14 10.60 -0.88 15.64
C GLN A 14 9.31 -0.91 16.48
N LEU A 15 8.21 -1.40 15.91
CA LEU A 15 6.95 -1.58 16.66
C LEU A 15 7.08 -2.64 17.74
N ALA A 16 7.71 -3.77 17.44
CA ALA A 16 7.94 -4.85 18.40
C ALA A 16 8.87 -4.40 19.54
N GLU A 17 9.95 -3.67 19.24
CA GLU A 17 10.91 -3.16 20.22
C GLU A 17 10.32 -2.07 21.12
N SER A 18 9.47 -1.20 20.56
CA SER A 18 8.79 -0.16 21.35
C SER A 18 7.65 -0.69 22.23
N GLY A 19 7.23 -1.95 22.04
CA GLY A 19 6.05 -2.53 22.71
C GLY A 19 4.72 -1.91 22.25
N ALA A 20 4.74 -1.16 21.15
CA ALA A 20 3.53 -0.59 20.57
C ALA A 20 2.64 -1.70 19.98
N PRO A 21 1.31 -1.52 20.01
CA PRO A 21 0.42 -2.45 19.33
C PRO A 21 0.68 -2.44 17.82
N MET A 22 0.56 -3.60 17.19
CA MET A 22 0.62 -3.71 15.73
C MET A 22 -0.49 -2.87 15.09
N PRO A 23 -0.24 -2.28 13.89
CA PRO A 23 -1.19 -1.39 13.25
C PRO A 23 -2.48 -2.14 12.90
N THR A 24 -3.61 -1.50 13.14
CA THR A 24 -4.93 -1.97 12.68
C THR A 24 -5.30 -1.39 11.31
N HIS A 25 -4.64 -0.30 10.91
CA HIS A 25 -4.87 0.41 9.65
C HIS A 25 -3.54 0.80 9.01
N LEU A 26 -3.42 0.64 7.70
CA LEU A 26 -2.28 1.06 6.91
C LEU A 26 -2.73 2.03 5.81
N PHE A 27 -2.28 3.27 5.89
CA PHE A 27 -2.45 4.27 4.83
C PHE A 27 -1.21 4.27 3.94
N LEU A 28 -1.37 3.83 2.69
CA LEU A 28 -0.26 3.66 1.75
C LEU A 28 -0.50 4.53 0.52
N GLN A 29 0.41 5.46 0.27
CA GLN A 29 0.41 6.23 -0.96
C GLN A 29 0.75 5.34 -2.16
N ALA A 30 0.13 5.60 -3.31
CA ALA A 30 0.39 4.85 -4.52
C ALA A 30 0.61 5.76 -5.75
N GLY A 31 1.61 5.36 -6.54
CA GLY A 31 1.69 5.67 -7.97
C GLY A 31 1.32 4.40 -8.75
N VAL A 32 2.32 3.71 -9.32
CA VAL A 32 2.11 2.40 -9.96
C VAL A 32 1.84 1.24 -8.98
N GLY A 33 1.80 1.50 -7.67
CA GLY A 33 1.42 0.51 -6.65
C GLY A 33 2.54 -0.42 -6.14
N SER A 34 3.76 -0.40 -6.70
CA SER A 34 4.83 -1.32 -6.25
C SER A 34 5.24 -1.15 -4.79
N PHE A 35 5.34 0.08 -4.28
CA PHE A 35 5.61 0.34 -2.87
C PHE A 35 4.47 -0.18 -2.00
N ALA A 36 3.23 0.29 -2.24
CA ALA A 36 2.07 -0.10 -1.46
C ALA A 36 1.86 -1.63 -1.45
N GLY A 37 2.04 -2.28 -2.61
CA GLY A 37 1.98 -3.74 -2.77
C GLY A 37 2.99 -4.48 -1.90
N SER A 38 4.24 -4.02 -1.87
CA SER A 38 5.27 -4.61 -1.01
C SER A 38 4.96 -4.49 0.48
N ILE A 39 4.51 -3.31 0.93
CA ILE A 39 4.22 -3.09 2.35
C ILE A 39 2.98 -3.86 2.78
N MET A 40 1.88 -3.76 2.03
CA MET A 40 0.66 -4.48 2.39
C MET A 40 0.87 -6.01 2.36
N GLY A 41 1.63 -6.52 1.39
CA GLY A 41 1.93 -7.94 1.29
C GLY A 41 2.67 -8.46 2.53
N TYR A 42 3.67 -7.70 3.00
CA TYR A 42 4.42 -8.06 4.21
C TYR A 42 3.53 -8.13 5.46
N PHE A 43 2.68 -7.12 5.67
CA PHE A 43 1.80 -7.08 6.84
C PHE A 43 0.69 -8.13 6.78
N ILE A 44 0.10 -8.38 5.60
CA ILE A 44 -0.89 -9.46 5.42
C ILE A 44 -0.25 -10.82 5.75
N GLU A 45 0.95 -11.09 5.25
CA GLU A 45 1.64 -12.35 5.50
C GLU A 45 1.96 -12.54 7.00
N LYS A 46 2.45 -11.49 7.67
CA LYS A 46 2.83 -11.56 9.09
C LYS A 46 1.63 -11.63 10.04
N MET A 47 0.56 -10.90 9.76
CA MET A 47 -0.59 -10.79 10.68
C MET A 47 -1.72 -11.76 10.35
N GLN A 48 -1.74 -12.37 9.16
CA GLN A 48 -2.70 -13.38 8.72
C GLN A 48 -4.15 -12.97 9.01
N GLN A 49 -4.85 -13.66 9.92
CA GLN A 49 -6.24 -13.37 10.29
C GLN A 49 -6.42 -12.01 10.98
N GLN A 50 -5.34 -11.43 11.49
CA GLN A 50 -5.31 -10.09 12.11
C GLN A 50 -4.81 -9.03 11.11
N ALA A 51 -4.83 -9.29 9.81
CA ALA A 51 -4.36 -8.34 8.81
C ALA A 51 -5.04 -6.97 8.96
N PRO A 52 -4.28 -5.87 8.87
CA PRO A 52 -4.82 -4.53 9.02
C PRO A 52 -5.73 -4.16 7.85
N THR A 53 -6.61 -3.18 8.09
CA THR A 53 -7.35 -2.52 7.02
C THR A 53 -6.38 -1.68 6.18
N ILE A 54 -6.29 -1.98 4.89
CA ILE A 54 -5.37 -1.31 3.97
C ILE A 54 -6.13 -0.23 3.19
N ILE A 55 -5.58 0.98 3.21
CA ILE A 55 -6.17 2.17 2.60
C ILE A 55 -5.16 2.74 1.63
N ILE A 56 -5.48 2.69 0.34
CA ILE A 56 -4.64 3.24 -0.72
C ILE A 56 -5.00 4.71 -0.96
N VAL A 57 -3.99 5.57 -1.00
CA VAL A 57 -4.15 7.01 -1.18
C VAL A 57 -3.46 7.45 -2.48
N GLU A 58 -4.22 8.09 -3.37
CA GLU A 58 -3.72 8.59 -4.65
C GLU A 58 -4.11 10.07 -4.85
N PRO A 59 -3.31 10.86 -5.60
CA PRO A 59 -3.73 12.18 -6.03
C PRO A 59 -4.95 12.11 -6.96
N HIS A 60 -5.88 13.06 -6.85
CA HIS A 60 -7.06 13.12 -7.74
C HIS A 60 -6.71 13.14 -9.25
N LYS A 61 -5.55 13.70 -9.62
CA LYS A 61 -5.07 13.76 -11.01
C LYS A 61 -4.35 12.49 -11.50
N ALA A 62 -4.02 11.56 -10.60
CA ALA A 62 -3.22 10.37 -10.88
C ALA A 62 -3.75 9.14 -10.13
N ASN A 63 -5.09 8.97 -10.08
CA ASN A 63 -5.78 7.95 -9.29
C ASN A 63 -6.08 6.67 -10.09
N CYS A 64 -5.06 6.07 -10.71
CA CYS A 64 -5.24 4.90 -11.58
C CYS A 64 -5.74 3.66 -10.83
N LEU A 65 -5.30 3.41 -9.60
CA LEU A 65 -5.77 2.26 -8.82
C LEU A 65 -7.23 2.45 -8.41
N TYR A 66 -7.61 3.65 -7.95
CA TYR A 66 -9.00 3.99 -7.65
C TYR A 66 -9.91 3.79 -8.86
N ARG A 67 -9.50 4.29 -10.04
CA ARG A 67 -10.30 4.11 -11.26
C ARG A 67 -10.41 2.64 -11.65
N SER A 68 -9.31 1.89 -11.57
CA SER A 68 -9.30 0.45 -11.86
C SER A 68 -10.27 -0.30 -10.93
N ALA A 69 -10.22 -0.01 -9.62
CA ALA A 69 -11.13 -0.59 -8.64
C ALA A 69 -12.60 -0.18 -8.86
N THR A 70 -12.85 1.05 -9.34
CA THR A 70 -14.21 1.54 -9.65
C THR A 70 -14.79 0.84 -10.87
N ILE A 71 -13.98 0.61 -11.91
CA ILE A 71 -14.42 -0.11 -13.13
C ILE A 71 -14.69 -1.59 -12.83
N ASN A 72 -13.89 -2.19 -11.93
CA ASN A 72 -14.12 -3.52 -11.40
C ASN A 72 -14.19 -4.64 -12.46
N ASP A 73 -13.35 -4.55 -13.50
CA ASP A 73 -13.21 -5.56 -14.55
C ASP A 73 -11.98 -6.47 -14.37
N GLY A 74 -11.23 -6.27 -13.28
CA GLY A 74 -9.99 -6.98 -12.99
C GLY A 74 -8.80 -6.56 -13.85
N LEU A 75 -8.93 -5.52 -14.68
CA LEU A 75 -7.87 -5.00 -15.54
C LEU A 75 -7.29 -3.69 -14.98
N PRO A 76 -6.01 -3.40 -15.24
CA PRO A 76 -5.42 -2.11 -14.89
C PRO A 76 -5.90 -1.03 -15.86
N HIS A 77 -6.37 0.09 -15.31
CA HIS A 77 -6.82 1.26 -16.08
C HIS A 77 -5.90 2.44 -15.85
N SER A 78 -5.22 2.86 -16.92
CA SER A 78 -4.34 4.03 -16.89
C SER A 78 -5.14 5.34 -16.82
N VAL A 79 -4.54 6.34 -16.17
CA VAL A 79 -5.03 7.72 -16.19
C VAL A 79 -4.01 8.58 -16.93
N GLY A 80 -4.49 9.48 -17.79
CA GLY A 80 -3.63 10.44 -18.47
C GLY A 80 -3.04 11.41 -17.46
N GLY A 81 -1.79 11.19 -17.02
CA GLY A 81 -1.10 12.10 -16.12
C GLY A 81 -0.57 13.31 -16.88
N ILE A 82 -0.99 14.52 -16.49
CA ILE A 82 -0.33 15.76 -16.88
C ILE A 82 0.72 16.07 -15.81
N CYS A 83 2.00 15.97 -16.17
CA CYS A 83 3.10 16.41 -15.33
C CYS A 83 3.05 17.94 -15.24
N GLN A 84 2.62 18.49 -14.10
CA GLN A 84 2.77 19.93 -13.84
C GLN A 84 4.17 20.16 -13.28
N LEU A 85 5.04 20.67 -14.14
CA LEU A 85 6.30 21.32 -13.77
C LEU A 85 6.02 22.75 -13.28
#